data_AF-A0A9C8K9H9-F1
#
_entry.id   AF-A0A9C8K9H9-F1
#
_cell.length_a   1.000
_cell.length_b   1.000
_cell.length_c   1.000
_cell.angle_alpha   90.00
_cell.angle_beta   90.00
_cell.angle_gamma   90.00
#
_symmetry.space_group_name_H-M   'P 1'
#
loop_
_entity.id
_entity.type
_entity.pdbx_description
1 polymer ?
#
loop_
_entity_poly.entity_id
_entity_poly.type
_entity_poly.pdbx_seq_one_letter_code
_entity_poly.pdbx_strand_id
1 'polypeptide(L)'
;MRNKMLGRDAQQRPWHNQLAYDLIAAKIEYDDRNLKEAINIARNLVIRLENRGLSFIDFGHLRAELKTDYLNNARIIKFVEGLPELSLTIEEWSNLCPAYIKKVLNLDYDIDFGMKKTSKYFAKATRTEPVSAHFNRVDIDKTNSLTTVHQVKGKTLDAILIFFDENNHASNINFRDLEPDPDGFIKEKKRIIYVAMSRPKHLLAMAFPEKITDEQLKQKFGEDITILTLEE
;
A
#
# COMPACT_ATOMS: atom_id res chain seq x y z
N MET A 1 -5.65 -2.77 -3.11
CA MET A 1 -6.05 -3.92 -2.28
C MET A 1 -5.27 -3.97 -0.96
N ARG A 2 -3.94 -4.13 -0.97
CA ARG A 2 -3.10 -4.12 0.25
C ARG A 2 -3.38 -2.96 1.20
N ASN A 3 -3.38 -1.72 0.73
CA ASN A 3 -3.66 -0.55 1.58
C ASN A 3 -5.06 -0.59 2.23
N LYS A 4 -6.09 -1.01 1.47
CA LYS A 4 -7.44 -1.23 2.02
C LYS A 4 -7.47 -2.31 3.10
N MET A 5 -6.79 -3.44 2.85
CA MET A 5 -6.69 -4.57 3.79
C MET A 5 -5.92 -4.21 5.06
N LEU A 6 -4.95 -3.30 4.94
CA LEU A 6 -4.22 -2.74 6.08
C LEU A 6 -4.98 -1.58 6.76
N GLY A 7 -6.21 -1.29 6.33
CA GLY A 7 -7.02 -0.20 6.86
C GLY A 7 -6.53 1.20 6.49
N ARG A 8 -5.52 1.36 5.60
CA ARG A 8 -4.91 2.63 5.17
C ARG A 8 -5.79 3.47 4.24
N ASP A 9 -7.12 3.39 4.37
CA ASP A 9 -8.03 4.23 3.60
C ASP A 9 -8.35 5.50 4.40
N ALA A 10 -8.27 6.64 3.72
CA ALA A 10 -8.70 7.91 4.27
C ALA A 10 -10.22 7.88 4.48
N GLN A 11 -10.66 8.00 5.73
CA GLN A 11 -12.09 8.07 6.06
C GLN A 11 -12.72 9.36 5.53
N GLN A 12 -11.90 10.40 5.39
CA GLN A 12 -12.28 11.72 4.91
C GLN A 12 -11.34 12.15 3.78
N ARG A 13 -11.87 12.88 2.80
CA ARG A 13 -11.12 13.35 1.62
C ARG A 13 -11.12 14.88 1.53
N PRO A 14 -10.45 15.58 2.45
CA PRO A 14 -10.45 17.05 2.55
C PRO A 14 -9.80 17.74 1.34
N TRP A 15 -8.81 17.13 0.69
CA TRP A 15 -8.03 17.75 -0.39
C TRP A 15 -8.43 17.25 -1.78
N HIS A 16 -8.31 18.12 -2.78
CA HIS A 16 -8.38 17.74 -4.20
C HIS A 16 -7.06 17.16 -4.71
N ASN A 17 -5.93 17.65 -4.18
CA ASN A 17 -4.60 17.26 -4.63
C ASN A 17 -4.15 15.95 -3.96
N GLN A 18 -3.76 14.96 -4.77
CA GLN A 18 -3.25 13.68 -4.29
C GLN A 18 -1.97 13.83 -3.46
N LEU A 19 -1.18 14.88 -3.71
CA LEU A 19 0.06 15.19 -3.01
C LEU A 19 -0.11 15.19 -1.48
N ALA A 20 -1.20 15.75 -0.96
CA ALA A 20 -1.45 15.81 0.49
C ALA A 20 -1.51 14.40 1.11
N TYR A 21 -2.21 13.49 0.45
CA TYR A 21 -2.38 12.11 0.91
C TYR A 21 -1.07 11.33 0.85
N ASP A 22 -0.29 11.53 -0.21
CA ASP A 22 1.00 10.85 -0.38
C ASP A 22 2.03 11.34 0.65
N LEU A 23 2.01 12.63 1.00
CA LEU A 23 2.84 13.19 2.08
C LEU A 23 2.46 12.64 3.45
N ILE A 24 1.15 12.54 3.74
CA ILE A 24 0.65 11.91 4.97
C ILE A 24 1.08 10.45 5.02
N ALA A 25 0.97 9.72 3.92
CA ALA A 25 1.43 8.33 3.84
C ALA A 25 2.94 8.22 4.13
N ALA A 26 3.77 9.11 3.58
CA ALA A 26 5.19 9.15 3.88
C ALA A 26 5.47 9.42 5.37
N LYS A 27 4.76 10.36 6.00
CA LYS A 27 4.89 10.68 7.44
C LYS A 27 4.44 9.51 8.33
N ILE A 28 3.34 8.83 7.99
CA ILE A 28 2.89 7.64 8.72
C ILE A 28 3.95 6.54 8.67
N GLU A 29 4.47 6.19 7.48
CA GLU A 29 5.50 5.15 7.36
C GLU A 29 6.78 5.52 8.13
N TYR A 30 7.11 6.82 8.21
CA TYR A 30 8.24 7.29 8.99
C TYR A 30 8.00 7.14 10.50
N ASP A 31 6.84 7.60 10.99
CA ASP A 31 6.44 7.49 12.40
C ASP A 31 6.35 6.03 12.85
N ASP A 32 5.90 5.15 11.96
CA ASP A 32 5.79 3.70 12.16
C ASP A 32 7.15 2.96 12.00
N ARG A 33 8.26 3.71 11.83
CA ARG A 33 9.63 3.20 11.64
C ARG A 33 9.82 2.33 10.39
N ASN A 34 8.89 2.37 9.43
CA ASN A 34 9.04 1.75 8.12
C ASN A 34 9.81 2.66 7.16
N LEU A 35 11.07 2.94 7.50
CA LEU A 35 11.92 3.92 6.81
C LEU A 35 12.08 3.63 5.31
N LYS A 36 12.15 2.36 4.91
CA LYS A 36 12.28 1.99 3.51
C LYS A 36 11.10 2.48 2.68
N GLU A 37 9.88 2.31 3.18
CA GLU A 37 8.68 2.74 2.47
C GLU A 37 8.51 4.26 2.53
N ALA A 38 8.75 4.87 3.70
CA ALA A 38 8.75 6.32 3.86
C ALA A 38 9.67 7.01 2.84
N ILE A 39 10.92 6.54 2.72
CA ILE A 39 11.90 7.07 1.76
C ILE A 39 11.45 6.83 0.31
N ASN A 40 10.85 5.68 0.00
CA ASN A 40 10.39 5.40 -1.36
C ASN A 40 9.26 6.33 -1.80
N ILE A 41 8.28 6.57 -0.94
CA ILE A 41 7.17 7.48 -1.21
C ILE A 41 7.72 8.90 -1.34
N ALA A 42 8.49 9.35 -0.34
CA ALA A 42 9.01 10.71 -0.30
C ALA A 42 9.98 11.03 -1.44
N ARG A 43 10.83 10.09 -1.87
CA ARG A 43 11.70 10.27 -3.06
C ARG A 43 10.87 10.56 -4.30
N ASN A 44 9.80 9.79 -4.52
CA ASN A 44 8.93 10.01 -5.68
C ASN A 44 8.28 11.40 -5.63
N LEU A 45 7.85 11.84 -4.44
CA LEU A 45 7.26 13.16 -4.24
C LEU A 45 8.26 14.28 -4.51
N VAL A 46 9.45 14.22 -3.90
CA VAL A 46 10.49 15.23 -4.07
C VAL A 46 10.92 15.34 -5.54
N ILE A 47 11.16 14.23 -6.23
CA ILE A 47 11.49 14.25 -7.67
C ILE A 47 10.40 14.96 -8.48
N ARG A 48 9.12 14.66 -8.23
CA ARG A 48 8.00 15.27 -8.95
C ARG A 48 7.84 16.76 -8.66
N LEU A 49 8.14 17.18 -7.43
CA LEU A 49 8.07 18.57 -7.02
C LEU A 49 9.21 19.39 -7.64
N GLU A 50 10.44 18.88 -7.58
CA GLU A 50 11.61 19.58 -8.12
C GLU A 50 11.66 19.57 -9.64
N ASN A 51 10.98 18.62 -10.30
CA ASN A 51 11.03 18.44 -11.76
C ASN A 51 9.62 18.46 -12.36
N ARG A 52 8.95 19.62 -12.28
CA ARG A 52 7.61 19.79 -12.87
C ARG A 52 7.66 19.55 -14.38
N GLY A 53 6.81 18.65 -14.87
CA GLY A 53 6.73 18.31 -16.29
C GLY A 53 7.72 17.24 -16.77
N LEU A 54 8.47 16.62 -15.85
CA LEU A 54 9.34 15.49 -16.17
C LEU A 54 8.54 14.37 -16.84
N SER A 55 9.06 13.84 -17.95
CA SER A 55 8.41 12.74 -18.66
C SER A 55 8.38 11.47 -17.78
N PHE A 56 7.47 10.55 -18.10
CA PHE A 56 7.39 9.28 -17.36
C PHE A 56 8.71 8.48 -17.44
N ILE A 57 9.37 8.52 -18.59
CA ILE A 57 10.63 7.80 -18.84
C ILE A 57 11.75 8.44 -18.01
N ASP A 58 11.92 9.75 -18.09
CA ASP A 58 12.97 10.48 -17.37
C ASP A 58 12.78 10.39 -15.85
N PHE A 59 11.52 10.42 -15.39
CA PHE A 59 11.19 10.13 -14.00
C PHE A 59 11.68 8.76 -13.55
N GLY A 60 11.49 7.74 -14.40
CA GLY A 60 11.95 6.38 -14.13
C GLY A 60 13.48 6.30 -14.00
N HIS A 61 14.21 6.94 -14.92
CA HIS A 61 15.67 6.99 -14.90
C HIS A 61 16.20 7.71 -13.66
N LEU A 62 15.73 8.93 -13.40
CA LEU A 62 16.16 9.73 -12.26
C LEU A 62 15.85 9.03 -10.93
N ARG A 63 14.67 8.40 -10.82
CA ARG A 63 14.30 7.60 -9.66
C ARG A 63 15.26 6.42 -9.44
N ALA A 64 15.68 5.75 -10.51
CA ALA A 64 16.58 4.60 -10.42
C ALA A 64 17.99 5.03 -9.99
N GLU A 65 18.50 6.12 -10.57
CA GLU A 65 19.79 6.73 -10.23
C GLU A 65 19.84 7.14 -8.75
N LEU A 66 18.83 7.88 -8.29
CA LEU A 66 18.75 8.41 -6.93
C LEU A 66 18.42 7.34 -5.87
N LYS A 67 18.09 6.12 -6.26
CA LYS A 67 17.75 5.04 -5.32
C LYS A 67 18.95 4.64 -4.47
N THR A 68 20.14 4.64 -5.05
CA THR A 68 21.40 4.22 -4.41
C THR A 68 22.23 5.39 -3.89
N ASP A 69 21.81 6.63 -4.14
CA ASP A 69 22.46 7.83 -3.63
C ASP A 69 22.16 8.01 -2.12
N TYR A 70 23.18 7.82 -1.29
CA TYR A 70 23.07 7.93 0.16
C TYR A 70 22.87 9.37 0.63
N LEU A 71 23.43 10.37 -0.06
CA LEU A 71 23.25 11.78 0.29
C LEU A 71 21.82 12.21 0.01
N ASN A 72 21.29 11.83 -1.15
CA ASN A 72 19.90 12.07 -1.45
C ASN A 72 18.98 11.33 -0.46
N ASN A 73 19.23 10.06 -0.16
CA ASN A 73 18.43 9.32 0.83
C ASN A 73 18.45 10.01 2.20
N ALA A 74 19.58 10.52 2.66
CA ALA A 74 19.68 11.31 3.89
C ALA A 74 18.88 12.61 3.82
N ARG A 75 18.90 13.32 2.67
CA ARG A 75 18.07 14.49 2.41
C ARG A 75 16.58 14.16 2.46
N ILE A 76 16.16 13.05 1.86
CA ILE A 76 14.77 12.57 1.86
C ILE A 76 14.31 12.23 3.28
N ILE A 77 15.15 11.57 4.09
CA ILE A 77 14.82 11.29 5.50
C ILE A 77 14.55 12.59 6.25
N LYS A 78 15.47 13.58 6.16
CA LYS A 78 15.29 14.88 6.80
C LYS A 78 14.05 15.62 6.29
N PHE A 79 13.73 15.48 5.00
CA PHE A 79 12.53 16.06 4.41
C PHE A 79 11.26 15.48 5.07
N VAL A 80 11.17 14.16 5.23
CA VAL A 80 10.01 13.51 5.86
C VAL A 80 9.94 13.80 7.35
N GLU A 81 11.09 13.78 8.04
CA GLU A 81 11.22 14.10 9.46
C GLU A 81 10.69 15.51 9.78
N GLY A 82 10.93 16.49 8.92
CA GLY A 82 10.46 17.85 9.12
C GLY A 82 9.02 18.12 8.68
N LEU A 83 8.28 17.13 8.14
CA LEU A 83 6.87 17.32 7.80
C LEU A 83 6.05 17.66 9.05
N PRO A 84 5.01 18.52 8.95
CA PRO A 84 4.17 18.85 10.09
C PRO A 84 3.51 17.60 10.71
N GLU A 85 3.40 17.62 12.03
CA GLU A 85 2.83 16.52 12.80
C GLU A 85 1.37 16.26 12.43
N LEU A 86 0.99 14.98 12.38
CA LEU A 86 -0.37 14.56 12.03
C LEU A 86 -1.39 14.83 13.15
N SER A 87 -0.94 15.22 14.34
CA SER A 87 -1.81 15.69 15.42
C SER A 87 -2.39 17.09 15.18
N LEU A 88 -1.82 17.85 14.24
CA LEU A 88 -2.38 19.13 13.80
C LEU A 88 -3.72 18.93 13.11
N THR A 89 -4.57 19.95 13.15
CA THR A 89 -5.85 19.92 12.45
C THR A 89 -5.67 19.87 10.94
N ILE A 90 -6.67 19.37 10.21
CA ILE A 90 -6.66 19.38 8.74
C ILE A 90 -6.39 20.79 8.21
N GLU A 91 -6.98 21.83 8.81
CA GLU A 91 -6.79 23.21 8.38
C GLU A 91 -5.37 23.73 8.62
N GLU A 92 -4.80 23.50 9.81
CA GLU A 92 -3.40 23.88 10.10
C GLU A 92 -2.42 23.15 9.18
N TRP A 93 -2.60 21.84 9.01
CA TRP A 93 -1.74 21.02 8.17
C TRP A 93 -1.78 21.46 6.71
N SER A 94 -2.98 21.86 6.22
CA SER A 94 -3.18 22.40 4.88
C SER A 94 -2.39 23.68 4.60
N ASN A 95 -2.03 24.44 5.65
CA ASN A 95 -1.29 25.69 5.52
C ASN A 95 0.22 25.47 5.78
N LEU A 96 0.55 24.73 6.84
CA LEU A 96 1.93 24.53 7.28
C LEU A 96 2.73 23.61 6.35
N CYS A 97 2.11 22.55 5.83
CA CYS A 97 2.82 21.57 5.01
C CYS A 97 3.26 22.16 3.65
N PRO A 98 2.41 22.86 2.87
CA PRO A 98 2.85 23.53 1.65
C PRO A 98 3.99 24.54 1.88
N ALA A 99 3.88 25.34 2.95
CA ALA A 99 4.91 26.32 3.31
C ALA A 99 6.25 25.64 3.66
N TYR A 100 6.22 24.55 4.41
CA TYR A 100 7.39 23.73 4.71
C TYR A 100 8.06 23.19 3.43
N ILE A 101 7.27 22.59 2.53
CA ILE A 101 7.80 21.97 1.30
C ILE A 101 8.45 23.03 0.41
N LYS A 102 7.77 24.15 0.18
CA LYS A 102 8.31 25.27 -0.62
C LYS A 102 9.66 25.74 -0.07
N LYS A 103 9.75 25.89 1.26
CA LYS A 103 10.98 26.32 1.93
C LYS A 103 12.11 25.29 1.82
N VAL A 104 11.84 24.02 2.15
CA VAL A 104 12.88 22.98 2.23
C VAL A 104 13.38 22.53 0.86
N LEU A 105 12.50 22.53 -0.15
CA LEU A 105 12.88 22.20 -1.52
C LEU A 105 13.25 23.44 -2.36
N ASN A 106 13.17 24.64 -1.78
CA ASN A 106 13.44 25.91 -2.44
C ASN A 106 12.68 26.07 -3.78
N LEU A 107 11.37 25.79 -3.75
CA LEU A 107 10.51 25.84 -4.93
C LEU A 107 10.17 27.29 -5.29
N ASP A 108 10.17 27.60 -6.58
CA ASP A 108 9.80 28.90 -7.15
C ASP A 108 8.29 29.08 -7.32
N TYR A 109 7.49 28.07 -6.97
CA TYR A 109 6.04 28.07 -7.05
C TYR A 109 5.38 27.73 -5.71
N ASP A 110 4.11 28.14 -5.57
CA ASP A 110 3.29 27.79 -4.41
C ASP A 110 2.59 26.45 -4.60
N ILE A 111 2.50 25.69 -3.51
CA ILE A 111 1.75 24.44 -3.46
C ILE A 111 0.38 24.73 -2.85
N ASP A 112 -0.67 24.32 -3.54
CA ASP A 112 -2.03 24.29 -3.00
C ASP A 112 -2.55 22.85 -3.03
N PHE A 113 -3.05 22.38 -1.89
CA PHE A 113 -3.70 21.08 -1.80
C PHE A 113 -5.16 21.11 -2.27
N GLY A 114 -5.74 22.29 -2.43
CA GLY A 114 -7.13 22.49 -2.83
C GLY A 114 -8.08 21.94 -1.78
N MET A 115 -8.16 22.61 -0.62
CA MET A 115 -9.05 22.18 0.46
C MET A 115 -10.53 22.36 0.06
N LYS A 116 -11.30 21.27 0.14
CA LYS A 116 -12.73 21.24 -0.18
C LYS A 116 -13.52 22.02 0.86
N LYS A 117 -14.57 22.73 0.44
CA LYS A 117 -15.53 23.38 1.35
C LYS A 117 -16.31 22.35 2.16
N THR A 118 -16.97 21.44 1.44
CA THR A 118 -17.69 20.25 1.94
C THR A 118 -17.78 19.25 0.78
N SER A 119 -18.02 17.96 1.05
CA SER A 119 -18.39 16.99 0.01
C SER A 119 -19.08 15.77 0.62
N LYS A 120 -19.59 14.85 -0.22
CA LYS A 120 -20.07 13.52 0.21
C LYS A 120 -19.05 12.77 1.07
N TYR A 121 -17.76 13.04 0.86
CA TYR A 121 -16.64 12.38 1.54
C TYR A 121 -15.85 13.36 2.44
N PHE A 122 -16.44 14.51 2.78
CA PHE A 122 -15.80 15.50 3.65
C PHE A 122 -16.83 16.36 4.40
N ALA A 123 -16.96 16.15 5.71
CA ALA A 123 -17.78 16.99 6.57
C ALA A 123 -17.03 18.27 6.97
N LYS A 124 -17.77 19.38 7.15
CA LYS A 124 -17.16 20.68 7.51
C LYS A 124 -16.46 20.64 8.87
N ALA A 125 -17.02 19.93 9.85
CA ALA A 125 -16.49 19.81 11.20
C ALA A 125 -15.09 19.17 11.25
N THR A 126 -14.82 18.26 10.31
CA THR A 126 -13.54 17.55 10.16
C THR A 126 -12.35 18.49 9.96
N ARG A 127 -12.57 19.74 9.49
CA ARG A 127 -11.49 20.72 9.31
C ARG A 127 -10.69 20.99 10.58
N THR A 128 -11.37 21.03 11.72
CA THR A 128 -10.80 21.30 13.04
C THR A 128 -10.42 20.01 13.77
N GLU A 129 -10.57 18.86 13.14
CA GLU A 129 -10.16 17.57 13.69
C GLU A 129 -8.71 17.25 13.26
N PRO A 130 -7.94 16.54 14.09
CA PRO A 130 -6.57 16.14 13.75
C PRO A 130 -6.50 15.30 12.48
N VAL A 131 -5.46 15.48 11.68
CA VAL A 131 -5.20 14.65 10.49
C VAL A 131 -5.16 13.16 10.89
N SER A 132 -4.46 12.82 11.97
CA SER A 132 -4.33 11.44 12.45
C SER A 132 -5.65 10.73 12.78
N ALA A 133 -6.75 11.47 13.01
CA ALA A 133 -8.07 10.88 13.27
C ALA A 133 -8.73 10.30 12.02
N HIS A 134 -8.31 10.73 10.82
CA HIS A 134 -8.96 10.38 9.54
C HIS A 134 -8.07 9.61 8.58
N PHE A 135 -6.77 9.55 8.85
CA PHE A 135 -5.80 8.78 8.08
C PHE A 135 -5.29 7.65 8.97
N ASN A 136 -5.97 6.51 8.85
CA ASN A 136 -5.71 5.33 9.66
C ASN A 136 -4.22 4.92 9.58
N ARG A 137 -3.57 4.87 10.74
CA ARG A 137 -2.29 4.19 10.91
C ARG A 137 -2.52 2.68 10.82
N VAL A 138 -1.56 1.96 10.26
CA VAL A 138 -1.68 0.50 10.30
C VAL A 138 -1.35 0.06 11.71
N ASP A 139 -2.19 -0.78 12.25
CA ASP A 139 -1.81 -1.60 13.39
C ASP A 139 -0.68 -2.54 12.94
N ILE A 140 0.57 -2.20 13.29
CA ILE A 140 1.78 -2.93 12.88
C ILE A 140 1.67 -4.41 13.22
N ASP A 141 1.00 -4.75 14.33
CA ASP A 141 0.77 -6.13 14.74
C ASP A 141 -0.19 -6.87 13.78
N LYS A 142 -1.19 -6.18 13.22
CA LYS A 142 -2.02 -6.71 12.12
C LYS A 142 -1.30 -6.73 10.77
N THR A 143 -0.21 -6.00 10.61
CA THR A 143 0.56 -5.97 9.34
C THR A 143 1.49 -7.15 9.21
N ASN A 144 2.03 -7.63 10.35
CA ASN A 144 2.91 -8.80 10.39
C ASN A 144 2.22 -10.09 9.91
N SER A 145 0.89 -10.13 9.90
CA SER A 145 0.10 -11.26 9.36
C SER A 145 -0.21 -11.16 7.86
N LEU A 146 -0.08 -9.97 7.23
CA LEU A 146 -0.30 -9.77 5.80
C LEU A 146 1.03 -9.64 5.05
N THR A 147 1.53 -10.76 4.55
CA THR A 147 2.86 -10.83 3.96
C THR A 147 2.86 -11.62 2.65
N THR A 148 3.90 -11.45 1.83
CA THR A 148 4.07 -12.27 0.63
C THR A 148 4.52 -13.67 1.00
N VAL A 149 4.17 -14.65 0.19
CA VAL A 149 4.54 -16.07 0.40
C VAL A 149 6.05 -16.28 0.60
N HIS A 150 6.89 -15.45 -0.01
CA HIS A 150 8.35 -15.52 0.14
C HIS A 150 8.83 -15.21 1.56
N GLN A 151 8.10 -14.38 2.31
CA GLN A 151 8.47 -13.95 3.67
C GLN A 151 8.00 -14.93 4.76
N VAL A 152 7.13 -15.90 4.45
CA VAL A 152 6.70 -16.97 5.38
C VAL A 152 7.54 -18.24 5.26
N LYS A 153 8.56 -18.27 4.40
CA LYS A 153 9.45 -19.42 4.23
C LYS A 153 10.18 -19.74 5.54
N GLY A 154 9.87 -20.89 6.13
CA GLY A 154 10.46 -21.36 7.39
C GLY A 154 9.68 -20.99 8.67
N LYS A 155 8.54 -20.30 8.54
CA LYS A 155 7.61 -20.06 9.64
C LYS A 155 6.41 -21.01 9.52
N THR A 156 5.85 -21.42 10.65
CA THR A 156 4.59 -22.17 10.69
C THR A 156 3.55 -21.26 11.33
N LEU A 157 2.42 -21.06 10.66
CA LEU A 157 1.33 -20.18 11.10
C LEU A 157 0.12 -21.05 11.48
N ASP A 158 -0.70 -20.62 12.43
CA ASP A 158 -1.88 -21.42 12.83
C ASP A 158 -2.96 -21.39 11.75
N ALA A 159 -3.16 -20.23 11.11
CA ALA A 159 -4.07 -20.03 10.00
C ALA A 159 -3.44 -19.17 8.89
N ILE A 160 -3.83 -19.43 7.64
CA ILE A 160 -3.43 -18.63 6.46
C ILE A 160 -4.64 -18.39 5.58
N LEU A 161 -4.78 -17.14 5.09
CA LEU A 161 -5.69 -16.77 4.01
C LEU A 161 -4.90 -16.39 2.76
N ILE A 162 -5.15 -17.08 1.65
CA ILE A 162 -4.52 -16.81 0.35
C ILE A 162 -5.53 -16.14 -0.57
N PHE A 163 -5.14 -15.01 -1.19
CA PHE A 163 -5.96 -14.31 -2.19
C PHE A 163 -5.54 -14.69 -3.60
N PHE A 164 -6.50 -15.14 -4.40
CA PHE A 164 -6.33 -15.44 -5.82
C PHE A 164 -6.83 -14.25 -6.65
N ASP A 165 -6.05 -13.86 -7.64
CA ASP A 165 -6.39 -12.76 -8.54
C ASP A 165 -7.02 -13.31 -9.84
N GLU A 166 -7.82 -12.48 -10.49
CA GLU A 166 -8.36 -12.77 -11.80
C GLU A 166 -7.39 -12.42 -12.94
N ASN A 167 -6.52 -11.44 -12.71
CA ASN A 167 -5.59 -10.90 -13.69
C ASN A 167 -4.38 -11.82 -13.80
N ASN A 168 -4.05 -12.20 -15.03
CA ASN A 168 -2.92 -13.06 -15.32
C ASN A 168 -1.61 -12.26 -15.37
N HIS A 169 -1.19 -11.72 -14.23
CA HIS A 169 0.12 -11.10 -14.06
C HIS A 169 1.13 -12.09 -13.46
N ALA A 170 2.41 -11.97 -13.82
CA ALA A 170 3.45 -12.91 -13.39
C ALA A 170 3.62 -13.01 -11.86
N SER A 171 3.24 -11.95 -11.13
CA SER A 171 3.30 -11.88 -9.66
C SER A 171 2.01 -12.34 -8.96
N ASN A 172 0.94 -12.60 -9.70
CA ASN A 172 -0.38 -12.93 -9.14
C ASN A 172 -0.58 -14.43 -9.12
N ILE A 173 -1.28 -14.96 -8.11
CA ILE A 173 -1.67 -16.37 -8.06
C ILE A 173 -3.10 -16.50 -8.60
N ASN A 174 -3.33 -17.37 -9.59
CA ASN A 174 -4.61 -17.60 -10.22
C ASN A 174 -5.12 -19.03 -9.97
N PHE A 175 -6.42 -19.26 -10.11
CA PHE A 175 -7.06 -20.57 -9.89
C PHE A 175 -6.43 -21.70 -10.73
N ARG A 176 -6.05 -21.40 -11.98
CA ARG A 176 -5.38 -22.35 -12.89
C ARG A 176 -3.96 -22.73 -12.49
N ASP A 177 -3.29 -21.91 -11.67
CA ASP A 177 -1.92 -22.20 -11.24
C ASP A 177 -1.85 -23.36 -10.24
N LEU A 178 -3.01 -23.79 -9.72
CA LEU A 178 -3.15 -24.94 -8.84
C LEU A 178 -3.08 -26.29 -9.58
N GLU A 179 -3.11 -26.28 -10.92
CA GLU A 179 -3.02 -27.51 -11.71
C GLU A 179 -1.56 -27.95 -11.90
N PRO A 180 -1.26 -29.25 -11.98
CA PRO A 180 0.07 -29.73 -12.38
C PRO A 180 0.43 -29.24 -13.79
N ASP A 181 1.71 -28.93 -14.06
CA ASP A 181 2.13 -28.75 -15.46
C ASP A 181 2.17 -30.12 -16.15
N PRO A 182 1.74 -30.24 -17.42
CA PRO A 182 1.80 -31.48 -18.17
C PRO A 182 3.23 -32.05 -18.31
N ASP A 183 4.23 -31.17 -18.26
CA ASP A 183 5.64 -31.51 -18.48
C ASP A 183 6.37 -31.98 -17.21
N GLY A 184 5.66 -32.15 -16.08
CA GLY A 184 6.22 -32.66 -14.82
C GLY A 184 7.16 -31.70 -14.07
N PHE A 185 7.58 -30.59 -14.67
CA PHE A 185 8.42 -29.59 -14.02
C PHE A 185 7.59 -28.51 -13.31
N ILE A 186 7.72 -28.43 -11.98
CA ILE A 186 7.00 -27.43 -11.17
C ILE A 186 7.68 -26.07 -11.35
N LYS A 187 7.03 -25.17 -12.11
CA LYS A 187 7.47 -23.78 -12.28
C LYS A 187 7.52 -23.05 -10.93
N GLU A 188 8.41 -22.05 -10.80
CA GLU A 188 8.64 -21.33 -9.54
C GLU A 188 7.35 -20.76 -8.91
N LYS A 189 6.42 -20.27 -9.75
CA LYS A 189 5.09 -19.80 -9.33
C LYS A 189 4.32 -20.88 -8.53
N LYS A 190 4.35 -22.13 -8.96
CA LYS A 190 3.69 -23.26 -8.29
C LYS A 190 4.44 -23.69 -7.03
N ARG A 191 5.78 -23.60 -7.02
CA ARG A 191 6.57 -23.84 -5.80
C ARG A 191 6.23 -22.83 -4.71
N ILE A 192 5.99 -21.58 -5.08
CA ILE A 192 5.51 -20.54 -4.16
C ILE A 192 4.13 -20.93 -3.61
N ILE A 193 3.16 -21.27 -4.46
CA ILE A 193 1.81 -21.67 -4.01
C ILE A 193 1.88 -22.87 -3.04
N TYR A 194 2.63 -23.92 -3.41
CA TYR A 194 2.86 -25.07 -2.55
C TYR A 194 3.46 -24.67 -1.19
N VAL A 195 4.46 -23.78 -1.20
CA VAL A 195 5.05 -23.26 0.04
C VAL A 195 4.00 -22.55 0.89
N ALA A 196 3.12 -21.73 0.32
CA ALA A 196 2.06 -21.04 1.05
C ALA A 196 1.06 -22.02 1.68
N MET A 197 0.56 -22.97 0.88
CA MET A 197 -0.47 -23.93 1.29
C MET A 197 0.03 -24.95 2.32
N SER A 198 1.35 -25.15 2.43
CA SER A 198 1.97 -26.07 3.40
C SER A 198 2.37 -25.44 4.73
N ARG A 199 2.21 -24.12 4.91
CA ARG A 199 2.51 -23.44 6.19
C ARG A 199 1.42 -23.45 7.27
N PRO A 200 0.10 -23.52 6.99
CA PRO A 200 -0.91 -23.46 8.04
C PRO A 200 -0.97 -24.78 8.81
N LYS A 201 -1.07 -24.72 10.14
CA LYS A 201 -1.26 -25.91 11.00
C LYS A 201 -2.71 -26.34 11.13
N HIS A 202 -3.62 -25.37 11.22
CA HIS A 202 -5.00 -25.62 11.61
C HIS A 202 -6.01 -25.18 10.55
N LEU A 203 -5.75 -24.07 9.85
CA LEU A 203 -6.70 -23.54 8.86
C LEU A 203 -6.00 -22.97 7.62
N LEU A 204 -6.38 -23.49 6.45
CA LEU A 204 -6.08 -22.88 5.15
C LEU A 204 -7.39 -22.33 4.57
N ALA A 205 -7.46 -21.02 4.41
CA ALA A 205 -8.52 -20.33 3.70
C ALA A 205 -8.02 -19.80 2.36
N MET A 206 -8.87 -19.85 1.34
CA MET A 206 -8.56 -19.41 -0.02
C MET A 206 -9.70 -18.52 -0.52
N ALA A 207 -9.37 -17.29 -0.88
CA ALA A 207 -10.31 -16.32 -1.44
C ALA A 207 -10.16 -16.29 -2.97
N PHE A 208 -11.24 -16.61 -3.67
CA PHE A 208 -11.29 -16.62 -5.13
C PHE A 208 -12.14 -15.47 -5.68
N PRO A 209 -11.87 -14.99 -6.91
CA PRO A 209 -12.77 -14.06 -7.58
C PRO A 209 -14.14 -14.70 -7.84
N GLU A 210 -15.21 -13.90 -7.80
CA GLU A 210 -16.61 -14.34 -7.95
C GLU A 210 -16.90 -15.16 -9.21
N LYS A 211 -16.08 -15.01 -10.25
CA LYS A 211 -16.20 -15.78 -11.49
C LYS A 211 -15.90 -17.28 -11.34
N ILE A 212 -15.29 -17.70 -10.22
CA ILE A 212 -14.98 -19.10 -9.95
C ILE A 212 -16.16 -19.72 -9.21
N THR A 213 -16.80 -20.72 -9.82
CA THR A 213 -18.02 -21.31 -9.26
C THR A 213 -17.72 -22.40 -8.23
N ASP A 214 -18.70 -22.69 -7.37
CA ASP A 214 -18.63 -23.74 -6.36
C ASP A 214 -18.35 -25.11 -6.98
N GLU A 215 -18.92 -25.40 -8.16
CA GLU A 215 -18.65 -26.64 -8.89
C GLU A 215 -17.16 -26.75 -9.29
N GLN A 216 -16.57 -25.64 -9.75
CA GLN A 216 -15.14 -25.63 -10.10
C GLN A 216 -14.26 -25.84 -8.87
N LEU A 217 -14.63 -25.25 -7.73
CA LEU A 217 -13.90 -25.43 -6.47
C LEU A 217 -13.98 -26.88 -6.00
N LYS A 218 -15.18 -27.46 -5.97
CA LYS A 218 -15.39 -28.86 -5.57
C LYS A 218 -14.71 -29.84 -6.51
N GLN A 219 -14.77 -29.60 -7.81
CA GLN A 219 -14.04 -30.42 -8.79
C GLN A 219 -12.53 -30.41 -8.52
N LYS A 220 -11.97 -29.27 -8.09
CA LYS A 220 -10.53 -29.12 -7.89
C LYS A 220 -10.04 -29.60 -6.52
N PHE A 221 -10.80 -29.36 -5.46
CA PHE A 221 -10.37 -29.64 -4.08
C PHE A 221 -11.11 -30.80 -3.41
N GLY A 222 -12.15 -31.35 -4.05
CA GLY A 222 -13.05 -32.35 -3.48
C GLY A 222 -14.24 -31.74 -2.75
N GLU A 223 -15.12 -32.59 -2.23
CA GLU A 223 -16.32 -32.18 -1.49
C GLU A 223 -16.03 -31.85 -0.01
N ASP A 224 -14.87 -32.24 0.51
CA ASP A 224 -14.46 -31.99 1.90
C ASP A 224 -13.90 -30.56 2.10
N ILE A 225 -14.61 -29.58 1.56
CA ILE A 225 -14.31 -28.14 1.69
C ILE A 225 -15.55 -27.39 2.19
N THR A 226 -15.32 -26.32 2.95
CA THR A 226 -16.38 -25.37 3.31
C THR A 226 -16.27 -24.15 2.40
N ILE A 227 -17.31 -23.90 1.61
CA ILE A 227 -17.41 -22.71 0.76
C ILE A 227 -18.24 -21.67 1.50
N LEU A 228 -17.69 -20.46 1.64
CA LEU A 228 -18.36 -19.32 2.26
C LEU A 228 -18.52 -18.23 1.20
N THR A 229 -19.76 -17.92 0.87
CA THR A 229 -20.10 -16.77 0.03
C THR A 229 -20.38 -15.58 0.95
N LEU A 230 -19.67 -14.48 0.77
CA LEU A 230 -19.97 -13.25 1.48
C LEU A 230 -21.24 -12.66 0.84
N GLU A 231 -22.37 -12.73 1.54
CA GLU A 231 -23.56 -11.95 1.18
C GLU A 231 -23.26 -10.47 1.41
N GLU A 232 -23.61 -9.61 0.44
CA GLU A 232 -23.43 -8.14 0.49
C GLU A 232 -24.26 -7.47 1.59
#